data_AF-G9XLF3-F1
#
_entry.id   AF-G9XLF3-F1
#
_cell.length_a   1.000
_cell.length_b   1.000
_cell.length_c   1.000
_cell.angle_alpha   90.00
_cell.angle_beta   90.00
_cell.angle_gamma   90.00
#
_symmetry.space_group_name_H-M   'P 1'
#
loop_
_entity.id
_entity.type
_entity.pdbx_description
1 polymer ?
#
loop_
_entity_poly.entity_id
_entity_poly.type
_entity_poly.pdbx_seq_one_letter_code
_entity_poly.pdbx_strand_id
1 'polypeptide(L)'
;MAVCPSDGFVDRSTDLLHTYLEEQGEIILNCPQAAPLGFEIPCLGVIDGDLWLALIHAAKEKNVVIHTGKCAECPDKKACALSVKTFKAIHESWPDHPPIVIQVSPDQPGEAATPGTGSPSRAALPQKEPAEKRGWRKKGWEKLETILPGLTADEAYPIPRTRQLLVKRMQAYPQDKMPIPALQVGNICTSCGVCAAICPQAALTKRENGDELTLIYEPYKCVRCQRCVTICNPKALEFVPKQLSHRHYTGKILLHKGSPKHCTRCGKLVFDNSEPPMCVACASSSGDSIFNA
;
A
#
# COMPACT_ATOMS: atom_id res chain seq x y z
N MET A 1 2.65 12.27 5.40
CA MET A 1 1.63 12.76 4.45
C MET A 1 1.25 11.60 3.56
N ALA A 2 -0.03 11.50 3.19
CA ALA A 2 -0.53 10.47 2.27
C ALA A 2 0.24 10.56 0.94
N VAL A 3 0.65 9.41 0.40
CA VAL A 3 1.19 9.32 -0.95
C VAL A 3 0.12 9.85 -1.90
N CYS A 4 0.44 10.97 -2.54
CA CYS A 4 -0.43 11.61 -3.53
C CYS A 4 -0.58 10.65 -4.73
N PRO A 5 -1.81 10.40 -5.25
CA PRO A 5 -2.04 9.52 -6.42
C PRO A 5 -1.45 10.06 -7.74
N SER A 6 -0.78 11.21 -7.72
CA SER A 6 -0.38 11.98 -8.91
C SER A 6 1.10 11.89 -9.28
N ASP A 7 1.89 11.05 -8.61
CA ASP A 7 3.36 10.97 -8.86
C ASP A 7 4.12 12.33 -8.74
N GLY A 8 3.52 13.31 -8.06
CA GLY A 8 3.97 14.71 -8.07
C GLY A 8 5.25 14.99 -7.27
N PHE A 9 5.79 14.01 -6.55
CA PHE A 9 7.09 14.08 -5.89
C PHE A 9 7.77 12.73 -6.04
N VAL A 10 8.44 12.50 -7.17
CA VAL A 10 9.50 11.50 -7.24
C VAL A 10 10.65 12.02 -6.38
N ASP A 11 10.56 11.71 -5.09
CA ASP A 11 11.58 12.12 -4.14
C ASP A 11 12.83 11.27 -4.38
N ARG A 12 13.85 11.87 -5.01
CA ARG A 12 15.18 11.25 -5.20
C ARG A 12 15.77 10.75 -3.87
N SER A 13 15.35 11.31 -2.73
CA SER A 13 15.77 10.83 -1.41
C SER A 13 15.29 9.40 -1.12
N THR A 14 14.17 8.97 -1.71
CA THR A 14 13.58 7.66 -1.48
C THR A 14 14.40 6.54 -2.14
N ASP A 15 14.93 6.77 -3.34
CA ASP A 15 15.83 5.80 -3.98
C ASP A 15 17.17 5.69 -3.20
N LEU A 16 17.71 6.83 -2.74
CA LEU A 16 18.93 6.86 -1.91
C LEU A 16 18.73 6.11 -0.58
N LEU A 17 17.57 6.27 0.06
CA LEU A 17 17.23 5.53 1.27
C LEU A 17 17.23 4.03 1.01
N HIS A 18 16.62 3.57 -0.08
CA HIS A 18 16.57 2.14 -0.39
C HIS A 18 17.96 1.56 -0.66
N THR A 19 18.81 2.25 -1.42
CA THR A 19 20.20 1.85 -1.62
C THR A 19 20.96 1.77 -0.29
N TYR A 20 20.82 2.79 0.57
CA TYR A 20 21.41 2.80 1.91
C TYR A 20 20.99 1.57 2.75
N LEU A 21 19.69 1.24 2.77
CA LEU A 21 19.18 0.10 3.56
C LEU A 21 19.71 -1.26 3.08
N GLU A 22 20.01 -1.38 1.78
CA GLU A 22 20.55 -2.60 1.20
C GLU A 22 22.04 -2.77 1.49
N GLU A 23 22.84 -1.72 1.28
CA GLU A 23 24.31 -1.78 1.28
C GLU A 23 24.95 -1.74 2.67
N GLN A 24 24.31 -1.11 3.65
CA GLN A 24 24.94 -0.89 4.95
C GLN A 24 24.82 -2.10 5.89
N GLY A 25 25.87 -2.39 6.65
CA GLY A 25 25.87 -3.44 7.68
C GLY A 25 25.06 -3.08 8.93
N GLU A 26 24.93 -1.78 9.21
CA GLU A 26 24.06 -1.21 10.24
C GLU A 26 23.12 -0.19 9.61
N ILE A 27 21.91 -0.04 10.17
CA ILE A 27 20.91 0.91 9.69
C ILE A 27 20.70 1.95 10.79
N ILE A 28 21.19 3.16 10.57
CA ILE A 28 20.99 4.29 11.46
C ILE A 28 20.24 5.36 10.67
N LEU A 29 19.03 5.68 11.08
CA LEU A 29 18.21 6.73 10.48
C LEU A 29 18.06 7.89 11.45
N ASN A 30 18.00 9.12 10.96
CA ASN A 30 17.67 10.29 11.78
C ASN A 30 16.66 11.20 11.07
N CYS A 31 15.82 11.91 11.82
CA CYS A 31 15.04 13.01 11.25
C CYS A 31 15.81 14.35 11.36
N PRO A 32 15.37 15.43 10.68
CA PRO A 32 16.08 16.72 10.71
C PRO A 32 16.04 17.43 12.07
N GLN A 33 15.24 16.94 13.02
CA GLN A 33 15.14 17.46 14.39
C GLN A 33 15.92 16.61 15.40
N ALA A 34 16.61 15.58 14.92
CA ALA A 34 17.44 14.69 15.74
C ALA A 34 18.92 14.93 15.46
N ALA A 35 19.78 14.43 16.34
CA ALA A 35 21.22 14.38 16.09
C ALA A 35 21.51 13.67 14.74
N PRO A 36 22.36 14.24 13.86
CA PRO A 36 22.63 13.72 12.52
C PRO A 36 23.58 12.51 12.56
N LEU A 37 23.09 11.39 13.08
CA LEU A 37 23.89 10.19 13.35
C LEU A 37 23.89 9.16 12.21
N GLY A 38 23.04 9.32 11.20
CA GLY A 38 22.92 8.36 10.11
C GLY A 38 22.32 8.94 8.84
N PHE A 39 21.51 8.14 8.14
CA PHE A 39 20.80 8.61 6.94
C PHE A 39 19.61 9.47 7.35
N GLU A 40 19.60 10.73 6.91
CA GLU A 40 18.52 11.65 7.20
C GLU A 40 17.27 11.31 6.38
N ILE A 41 16.19 10.93 7.08
CA ILE A 41 14.85 10.82 6.51
C ILE A 41 14.06 12.10 6.83
N PRO A 42 13.16 12.58 5.96
CA PRO A 42 12.43 13.83 6.20
C PRO A 42 11.61 13.82 7.50
N CYS A 43 11.03 12.66 7.82
CA CYS A 43 10.24 12.44 9.03
C CYS A 43 10.06 10.93 9.24
N LEU A 44 9.89 10.48 10.49
CA LEU A 44 9.43 9.11 10.79
C LEU A 44 8.13 8.75 10.05
N GLY A 45 7.32 9.77 9.73
CA GLY A 45 6.10 9.64 8.95
C GLY A 45 6.27 9.16 7.50
N VAL A 46 7.51 9.08 6.98
CA VAL A 46 7.79 8.48 5.66
C VAL A 46 7.78 6.94 5.70
N ILE A 47 7.93 6.36 6.90
CA ILE A 47 7.96 4.90 7.06
C ILE A 47 6.54 4.34 6.99
N ASP A 48 6.21 3.79 5.83
CA ASP A 48 4.96 3.07 5.59
C ASP A 48 5.01 1.64 6.17
N GLY A 49 3.90 0.91 6.04
CA GLY A 49 3.83 -0.46 6.56
C GLY A 49 4.80 -1.43 5.91
N ASP A 50 5.13 -1.25 4.63
CA ASP A 50 6.05 -2.16 3.94
C ASP A 50 7.49 -1.88 4.34
N LEU A 51 7.85 -0.60 4.53
CA LEU A 51 9.16 -0.21 5.04
C LEU A 51 9.33 -0.61 6.51
N TRP A 52 8.30 -0.48 7.36
CA TRP A 52 8.36 -1.00 8.73
C TRP A 52 8.62 -2.49 8.76
N LEU A 53 7.87 -3.28 7.98
CA LEU A 53 8.10 -4.72 7.86
C LEU A 53 9.53 -4.99 7.38
N ALA A 54 10.01 -4.29 6.35
CA ALA A 54 11.36 -4.47 5.83
C ALA A 54 12.45 -4.16 6.88
N LEU A 55 12.33 -3.06 7.61
CA LEU A 55 13.26 -2.67 8.69
C LEU A 55 13.24 -3.67 9.84
N ILE A 56 12.05 -4.11 10.28
CA ILE A 56 11.90 -5.10 11.35
C ILE A 56 12.53 -6.43 10.91
N HIS A 57 12.34 -6.82 9.64
CA HIS A 57 13.01 -8.00 9.10
C HIS A 57 14.53 -7.82 9.01
N ALA A 58 15.03 -6.60 8.76
CA ALA A 58 16.46 -6.27 8.73
C ALA A 58 17.11 -6.39 10.11
N ALA A 59 16.37 -6.07 11.16
CA ALA A 59 16.82 -6.19 12.54
C ALA A 59 17.14 -7.62 13.02
N LYS A 60 16.89 -8.66 12.20
CA LYS A 60 17.40 -10.01 12.46
C LYS A 60 18.92 -10.11 12.37
N GLU A 61 19.54 -9.27 11.55
CA GLU A 61 20.94 -9.40 11.14
C GLU A 61 21.72 -8.10 11.26
N LYS A 62 21.01 -6.97 11.20
CA LYS A 62 21.58 -5.62 11.26
C LYS A 62 21.11 -4.93 12.53
N ASN A 63 21.96 -4.09 13.13
CA ASN A 63 21.48 -3.14 14.13
C ASN A 63 20.61 -2.09 13.43
N VAL A 64 19.39 -1.84 13.91
CA VAL A 64 18.46 -0.85 13.34
C VAL A 64 18.08 0.17 14.40
N VAL A 65 18.58 1.40 14.23
CA VAL A 65 18.36 2.52 15.15
C VAL A 65 17.73 3.69 14.40
N ILE A 66 16.70 4.29 14.98
CA ILE A 66 16.02 5.47 14.44
C ILE A 66 16.05 6.59 15.47
N HIS A 67 16.78 7.65 15.17
CA HIS A 67 16.90 8.86 15.98
C HIS A 67 15.81 9.86 15.62
N THR A 68 15.07 10.33 16.62
CA THR A 68 13.99 11.31 16.46
C THR A 68 14.18 12.51 17.36
N GLY A 69 13.72 13.69 16.92
CA GLY A 69 13.52 14.83 17.80
C GLY A 69 12.28 14.66 18.70
N LYS A 70 11.78 15.75 19.27
CA LYS A 70 10.54 15.74 20.07
C LYS A 70 9.30 15.74 19.16
N CYS A 71 8.87 14.55 18.72
CA CYS A 71 7.75 14.38 17.79
C CYS A 71 6.43 15.05 18.22
N ALA A 72 6.15 15.15 19.53
CA ALA A 72 4.92 15.77 20.04
C ALA A 72 4.84 17.28 19.75
N GLU A 73 6.00 17.94 19.66
CA GLU A 73 6.17 19.38 19.44
C GLU A 73 6.47 19.71 17.96
N CYS A 74 6.62 18.69 17.11
CA CYS A 74 7.01 18.84 15.71
C CYS A 74 5.83 19.24 14.80
N PRO A 75 6.03 20.10 13.77
CA PRO A 75 5.02 20.39 12.75
C PRO A 75 4.45 19.14 12.07
N ASP A 76 5.29 18.11 11.87
CA ASP A 76 4.94 16.86 11.19
C ASP A 76 4.34 15.79 12.12
N LYS A 77 3.95 16.14 13.34
CA LYS A 77 3.44 15.18 14.35
C LYS A 77 2.33 14.27 13.85
N LYS A 78 1.46 14.74 12.94
CA LYS A 78 0.39 13.93 12.33
C LYS A 78 0.96 12.83 11.42
N ALA A 79 2.00 13.13 10.64
CA ALA A 79 2.64 12.14 9.78
C ALA A 79 3.36 11.08 10.62
N CYS A 80 4.10 11.52 11.64
CA CYS A 80 4.72 10.63 12.61
C CYS A 80 3.69 9.72 13.31
N ALA A 81 2.57 10.29 13.79
CA ALA A 81 1.52 9.54 14.46
C ALA A 81 0.92 8.41 13.59
N LEU A 82 0.79 8.62 12.28
CA LEU A 82 0.32 7.58 11.35
C LEU A 82 1.33 6.42 11.26
N SER A 83 2.61 6.74 11.09
CA SER A 83 3.69 5.75 11.05
C SER A 83 3.81 4.97 12.37
N VAL A 84 3.74 5.65 13.51
CA VAL A 84 3.71 5.04 14.85
C VAL A 84 2.50 4.12 15.02
N LYS A 85 1.32 4.52 14.53
CA LYS A 85 0.12 3.66 14.55
C LYS A 85 0.34 2.38 13.74
N THR A 86 0.96 2.49 12.56
CA THR A 86 1.30 1.33 11.73
C THR A 86 2.31 0.42 12.44
N PHE A 87 3.37 0.96 13.03
CA PHE A 87 4.33 0.19 13.81
C PHE A 87 3.68 -0.55 14.98
N LYS A 88 2.82 0.14 15.75
CA LYS A 88 2.07 -0.49 16.86
C LYS A 88 1.20 -1.66 16.40
N ALA A 89 0.48 -1.52 15.29
CA ALA A 89 -0.34 -2.61 14.74
C ALA A 89 0.51 -3.81 14.30
N ILE A 90 1.73 -3.57 13.77
CA ILE A 90 2.68 -4.63 13.46
C ILE A 90 3.17 -5.30 14.74
N HIS A 91 3.53 -4.52 15.76
CA HIS A 91 3.99 -5.02 17.06
C HIS A 91 2.93 -5.89 17.75
N GLU A 92 1.67 -5.44 17.78
CA GLU A 92 0.54 -6.21 18.30
C GLU A 92 0.33 -7.54 17.54
N SER A 93 0.63 -7.56 16.25
CA SER A 93 0.47 -8.74 15.38
C SER A 93 1.71 -9.64 15.32
N TRP A 94 2.83 -9.18 15.87
CA TRP A 94 4.12 -9.89 15.90
C TRP A 94 4.92 -9.46 17.13
N PRO A 95 4.52 -9.87 18.35
CA PRO A 95 5.12 -9.39 19.59
C PRO A 95 6.62 -9.66 19.70
N ASP A 96 7.05 -10.83 19.22
CA ASP A 96 8.45 -11.27 19.22
C ASP A 96 9.20 -10.84 17.94
N HIS A 97 8.80 -9.73 17.33
CA HIS A 97 9.51 -9.22 16.17
C HIS A 97 10.94 -8.81 16.55
N PRO A 98 11.92 -8.92 15.63
CA PRO A 98 13.27 -8.44 15.87
C PRO A 98 13.28 -6.98 16.34
N PRO A 99 14.09 -6.63 17.34
CA PRO A 99 14.01 -5.34 18.00
C PRO A 99 14.51 -4.21 17.08
N ILE A 100 13.76 -3.11 17.03
CA ILE A 100 14.23 -1.84 16.47
C ILE A 100 14.34 -0.85 17.64
N VAL A 101 15.42 -0.08 17.65
CA VAL A 101 15.64 0.95 18.67
C VAL A 101 15.18 2.30 18.13
N ILE A 102 14.22 2.94 18.80
CA ILE A 102 13.82 4.32 18.51
C ILE A 102 14.29 5.21 19.66
N GLN A 103 15.18 6.16 19.38
CA GLN A 103 15.80 7.02 20.38
C GLN A 103 15.45 8.49 20.16
N VAL A 104 14.88 9.12 21.19
CA VAL A 104 14.68 10.57 21.19
C VAL A 104 16.01 11.25 21.51
N SER A 105 16.61 11.88 20.51
CA SER A 105 17.92 12.54 20.58
C SER A 105 17.83 13.87 19.85
N PRO A 106 17.18 14.89 20.44
CA PRO A 106 16.99 16.19 19.78
C PRO A 106 18.34 16.81 19.46
N ASP A 107 18.43 17.48 18.31
CA ASP A 107 19.63 18.23 17.96
C ASP A 107 19.88 19.33 19.01
N GLN A 108 21.01 19.27 19.71
CA GLN A 108 21.39 20.30 20.67
C GLN A 108 22.25 21.34 19.95
N PRO A 109 21.85 22.63 19.91
CA PRO A 109 22.69 23.68 19.39
C PRO A 109 23.82 23.95 20.39
N GLY A 110 24.89 23.15 20.37
CA GLY A 110 25.98 23.32 21.32
C GLY A 110 26.98 22.17 21.47
N GLU A 111 27.31 21.40 20.44
CA GLU A 111 28.59 20.68 20.38
C GLU A 111 28.84 20.25 18.94
N ALA A 112 29.75 20.96 18.25
CA ALA A 112 30.20 20.57 16.94
C ALA A 112 30.95 19.25 17.05
N ALA A 113 30.28 18.14 16.75
CA ALA A 113 30.96 16.91 16.41
C ALA A 113 31.83 17.16 15.17
N THR A 114 33.13 16.93 15.32
CA THR A 114 34.12 16.97 14.23
C THR A 114 33.61 16.19 13.00
N PRO A 115 33.70 16.74 11.78
CA PRO A 115 33.24 16.04 10.59
C PRO A 115 34.10 14.80 10.35
N GLY A 116 33.50 13.62 10.50
CA GLY A 116 34.03 12.40 9.94
C GLY A 116 34.11 12.54 8.42
N THR A 117 35.29 12.32 7.88
CA THR A 117 35.59 12.33 6.44
C THR A 117 34.71 11.33 5.70
N GLY A 118 33.81 11.81 4.85
CA GLY A 118 32.97 10.96 4.00
C GLY A 118 31.78 11.69 3.38
N SER A 119 32.02 12.74 2.60
CA SER A 119 30.98 13.40 1.80
C SER A 119 30.79 12.66 0.47
N PRO A 120 29.55 12.43 0.02
CA PRO A 120 29.24 12.45 -1.40
C PRO A 120 28.56 13.79 -1.75
N SER A 121 29.39 14.66 -2.34
CA SER A 121 29.11 15.60 -3.42
C SER A 121 27.65 16.02 -3.70
N ARG A 122 27.36 17.31 -3.46
CA ARG A 122 26.28 18.04 -4.15
C ARG A 122 26.58 18.05 -5.65
N ALA A 123 26.00 17.11 -6.40
CA ALA A 123 26.01 17.16 -7.86
C ALA A 123 25.14 18.34 -8.34
N ALA A 124 25.78 19.31 -9.01
CA ALA A 124 25.11 20.37 -9.73
C ALA A 124 24.27 19.80 -10.88
N LEU A 125 23.05 20.33 -11.04
CA LEU A 125 22.11 19.93 -12.09
C LEU A 125 22.61 20.37 -13.48
N PRO A 126 22.54 19.52 -14.53
CA PRO A 126 22.79 19.96 -15.89
C PRO A 126 21.60 20.78 -16.41
N GLN A 127 21.89 21.93 -17.02
CA GLN A 127 20.92 22.72 -17.77
C GLN A 127 20.57 22.00 -19.09
N LYS A 128 19.29 21.99 -19.47
CA LYS A 128 18.79 21.40 -20.73
C LYS A 128 18.85 22.41 -21.88
N GLU A 129 19.35 21.98 -23.03
CA GLU A 129 19.19 22.67 -24.32
C GLU A 129 17.77 22.51 -24.92
N PRO A 130 17.34 23.37 -25.85
CA PRO A 130 15.95 23.47 -26.28
C PRO A 130 15.57 22.39 -27.30
N ALA A 131 14.46 21.69 -27.05
CA ALA A 131 13.90 20.69 -27.95
C ALA A 131 13.15 21.31 -29.14
N GLU A 132 13.47 20.80 -30.33
CA GLU A 132 12.89 21.12 -31.63
C GLU A 132 11.35 20.93 -31.74
N LYS A 133 10.78 21.66 -32.68
CA LYS A 133 9.33 21.87 -32.86
C LYS A 133 8.61 20.60 -33.32
N ARG A 134 7.93 19.90 -32.40
CA ARG A 134 6.86 18.93 -32.72
C ARG A 134 5.45 19.54 -32.54
N GLY A 135 4.57 19.15 -33.45
CA GLY A 135 3.28 19.79 -33.76
C GLY A 135 2.26 19.86 -32.61
N TRP A 136 1.49 20.95 -32.64
CA TRP A 136 0.60 21.45 -31.58
C TRP A 136 -0.47 20.46 -31.11
N ARG A 137 -0.90 19.53 -31.98
CA ARG A 137 -1.94 18.53 -31.67
C ARG A 137 -1.45 17.39 -30.77
N LYS A 138 -0.21 16.93 -30.91
CA LYS A 138 0.37 15.92 -30.00
C LYS A 138 0.61 16.48 -28.61
N LYS A 139 1.08 17.73 -28.53
CA LYS A 139 1.27 18.44 -27.26
C LYS A 139 -0.01 18.60 -26.44
N GLY A 140 -1.17 18.69 -27.10
CA GLY A 140 -2.47 18.79 -26.40
C GLY A 140 -2.85 17.49 -25.69
N TRP A 141 -2.63 16.34 -26.35
CA TRP A 141 -2.91 15.02 -25.81
C TRP A 141 -1.87 14.57 -24.78
N GLU A 142 -0.58 14.76 -25.07
CA GLU A 142 0.50 14.48 -24.11
C GLU A 142 0.36 15.33 -22.85
N LYS A 143 -0.04 16.62 -22.96
CA LYS A 143 -0.39 17.46 -21.80
C LYS A 143 -1.59 16.94 -21.03
N LEU A 144 -2.61 16.44 -21.72
CA LEU A 144 -3.80 15.87 -21.06
C LEU A 144 -3.45 14.58 -20.30
N GLU A 145 -2.63 13.70 -20.86
CA GLU A 145 -2.14 12.50 -20.17
C GLU A 145 -1.20 12.82 -19.00
N THR A 146 -0.36 13.86 -19.12
CA THR A 146 0.48 14.31 -17.98
C THR A 146 -0.31 15.03 -16.90
N ILE A 147 -1.42 15.70 -17.24
CA ILE A 147 -2.28 16.38 -16.26
C ILE A 147 -3.30 15.42 -15.63
N LEU A 148 -3.72 14.37 -16.35
CA LEU A 148 -4.71 13.39 -15.92
C LEU A 148 -4.22 11.94 -16.20
N PRO A 149 -3.15 11.48 -15.51
CA PRO A 149 -2.78 10.06 -15.53
C PRO A 149 -3.92 9.28 -14.88
N GLY A 150 -4.83 8.73 -15.69
CA GLY A 150 -6.08 8.16 -15.18
C GLY A 150 -7.27 8.20 -16.13
N LEU A 151 -7.27 9.06 -17.16
CA LEU A 151 -8.43 9.16 -18.08
C LEU A 151 -8.60 7.93 -18.98
N THR A 152 -7.53 7.15 -19.15
CA THR A 152 -7.44 5.93 -19.96
C THR A 152 -6.83 4.75 -19.19
N ALA A 153 -6.75 4.82 -17.86
CA ALA A 153 -5.91 3.93 -17.07
C ALA A 153 -6.47 2.50 -16.96
N ASP A 154 -6.22 1.71 -18.00
CA ASP A 154 -6.04 0.26 -17.94
C ASP A 154 -4.65 -0.11 -17.34
N GLU A 155 -3.79 0.88 -17.05
CA GLU A 155 -2.48 0.66 -16.45
C GLU A 155 -2.57 0.61 -14.92
N ALA A 156 -2.27 -0.55 -14.35
CA ALA A 156 -2.07 -0.71 -12.91
C ALA A 156 -0.91 0.21 -12.46
N TYR A 157 -1.12 0.97 -11.37
CA TYR A 157 -0.09 1.87 -10.84
C TYR A 157 1.21 1.10 -10.56
N PRO A 158 2.38 1.77 -10.67
CA PRO A 158 3.65 1.15 -10.35
C PRO A 158 3.68 0.66 -8.90
N ILE A 159 4.26 -0.52 -8.70
CA ILE A 159 4.43 -1.09 -7.35
C ILE A 159 5.41 -0.21 -6.56
N PRO A 160 5.05 0.26 -5.34
CA PRO A 160 5.92 1.12 -4.53
C PRO A 160 7.30 0.52 -4.28
N ARG A 161 8.34 1.36 -4.20
CA ARG A 161 9.70 0.88 -3.94
C ARG A 161 9.86 0.20 -2.57
N THR A 162 9.17 0.67 -1.53
CA THR A 162 9.13 0.03 -0.21
C THR A 162 8.59 -1.41 -0.28
N ARG A 163 7.58 -1.64 -1.13
CA ARG A 163 7.07 -2.99 -1.46
C ARG A 163 8.12 -3.86 -2.13
N GLN A 164 8.87 -3.31 -3.10
CA GLN A 164 9.93 -4.03 -3.81
C GLN A 164 11.05 -4.43 -2.82
N LEU A 165 11.45 -3.52 -1.93
CA LEU A 165 12.43 -3.78 -0.87
C LEU A 165 11.96 -4.91 0.07
N LEU A 166 10.70 -4.85 0.53
CA LEU A 166 10.12 -5.90 1.37
C LEU A 166 10.15 -7.26 0.66
N VAL A 167 9.73 -7.33 -0.61
CA VAL A 167 9.75 -8.58 -1.38
C VAL A 167 11.17 -9.14 -1.55
N LYS A 168 12.15 -8.29 -1.87
CA LYS A 168 13.55 -8.71 -1.99
C LYS A 168 14.07 -9.31 -0.68
N ARG A 169 13.72 -8.70 0.47
CA ARG A 169 14.03 -9.29 1.78
C ARG A 169 13.31 -10.62 1.99
N MET A 170 12.00 -10.70 1.76
CA MET A 170 11.26 -11.96 1.89
C MET A 170 11.83 -13.06 0.98
N GLN A 171 12.31 -12.72 -0.22
CA GLN A 171 12.92 -13.66 -1.16
C GLN A 171 14.22 -14.26 -0.62
N ALA A 172 15.05 -13.47 0.07
CA ALA A 172 16.26 -13.95 0.73
C ALA A 172 15.95 -14.92 1.90
N TYR A 173 14.78 -14.78 2.53
CA TYR A 173 14.33 -15.62 3.65
C TYR A 173 12.95 -16.22 3.35
N PRO A 174 12.83 -17.12 2.37
CA PRO A 174 11.53 -17.53 1.82
C PRO A 174 10.64 -18.31 2.82
N GLN A 175 11.22 -18.82 3.90
CA GLN A 175 10.51 -19.54 4.97
C GLN A 175 9.95 -18.61 6.05
N ASP A 176 10.50 -17.40 6.16
CA ASP A 176 10.05 -16.43 7.15
C ASP A 176 8.62 -15.98 6.83
N LYS A 177 7.86 -15.78 7.89
CA LYS A 177 6.49 -15.25 7.83
C LYS A 177 6.43 -13.94 8.58
N MET A 178 5.63 -13.03 8.06
CA MET A 178 5.44 -11.70 8.63
C MET A 178 3.94 -11.38 8.67
N PRO A 179 3.48 -10.57 9.64
CA PRO A 179 2.07 -10.19 9.80
C PRO A 179 1.66 -9.16 8.73
N ILE A 180 1.41 -9.61 7.51
CA ILE A 180 1.02 -8.72 6.42
C ILE A 180 -0.50 -8.46 6.51
N PRO A 181 -0.95 -7.19 6.50
CA PRO A 181 -2.36 -6.88 6.36
C PRO A 181 -2.88 -7.40 5.01
N ALA A 182 -3.73 -8.41 5.06
CA ALA A 182 -4.27 -9.12 3.91
C ALA A 182 -5.79 -9.22 4.00
N LEU A 183 -6.44 -9.37 2.84
CA LEU A 183 -7.89 -9.51 2.81
C LEU A 183 -8.33 -10.85 3.40
N GLN A 184 -9.43 -10.81 4.14
CA GLN A 184 -10.20 -11.97 4.57
C GLN A 184 -11.65 -11.80 4.10
N VAL A 185 -12.26 -12.91 3.66
CA VAL A 185 -13.67 -12.97 3.29
C VAL A 185 -14.45 -13.73 4.37
N GLY A 186 -15.51 -13.13 4.87
CA GLY A 186 -16.45 -13.72 5.82
C GLY A 186 -17.56 -14.52 5.14
N ASN A 187 -18.30 -15.28 5.94
CA ASN A 187 -19.38 -16.17 5.51
C ASN A 187 -20.59 -15.47 4.88
N ILE A 188 -20.79 -14.18 5.15
CA ILE A 188 -21.86 -13.35 4.59
C ILE A 188 -21.58 -12.87 3.15
N CYS A 189 -20.52 -13.36 2.50
CA CYS A 189 -20.18 -13.04 1.13
C CYS A 189 -21.26 -13.52 0.14
N THR A 190 -21.72 -12.63 -0.73
CA THR A 190 -22.74 -12.91 -1.75
C THR A 190 -22.16 -13.41 -3.07
N SER A 191 -20.84 -13.62 -3.14
CA SER A 191 -20.12 -14.03 -4.35
C SER A 191 -20.37 -13.10 -5.56
N CYS A 192 -20.71 -11.82 -5.35
CA CYS A 192 -21.09 -10.91 -6.43
C CYS A 192 -19.93 -10.34 -7.27
N GLY A 193 -18.68 -10.46 -6.79
CA GLY A 193 -17.49 -10.05 -7.54
C GLY A 193 -17.23 -8.54 -7.66
N VAL A 194 -18.05 -7.66 -7.07
CA VAL A 194 -17.86 -6.19 -7.12
C VAL A 194 -16.49 -5.76 -6.58
N CYS A 195 -15.97 -6.46 -5.58
CA CYS A 195 -14.64 -6.19 -5.01
C CYS A 195 -13.49 -6.33 -6.01
N ALA A 196 -13.60 -7.26 -6.96
CA ALA A 196 -12.62 -7.42 -8.04
C ALA A 196 -12.74 -6.27 -9.05
N ALA A 197 -13.96 -5.90 -9.43
CA ALA A 197 -14.22 -4.83 -10.40
C ALA A 197 -13.75 -3.44 -9.92
N ILE A 198 -13.83 -3.15 -8.62
CA ILE A 198 -13.42 -1.84 -8.08
C ILE A 198 -11.91 -1.74 -7.77
N CYS A 199 -11.14 -2.82 -7.93
CA CYS A 199 -9.75 -2.85 -7.51
C CYS A 199 -8.85 -2.16 -8.56
N PRO A 200 -8.30 -0.96 -8.27
CA PRO A 200 -7.53 -0.21 -9.26
C PRO A 200 -6.17 -0.86 -9.60
N GLN A 201 -5.71 -1.81 -8.79
CA GLN A 201 -4.45 -2.53 -8.99
C GLN A 201 -4.64 -3.92 -9.60
N ALA A 202 -5.89 -4.31 -9.89
CA ALA A 202 -6.25 -5.68 -10.23
C ALA A 202 -5.68 -6.73 -9.24
N ALA A 203 -5.54 -6.36 -7.95
CA ALA A 203 -5.08 -7.26 -6.89
C ALA A 203 -6.14 -8.31 -6.53
N LEU A 204 -7.41 -8.07 -6.90
CA LEU A 204 -8.49 -9.04 -6.83
C LEU A 204 -8.94 -9.36 -8.25
N THR A 205 -8.97 -10.65 -8.60
CA THR A 205 -9.47 -11.14 -9.88
C THR A 205 -10.60 -12.11 -9.61
N LYS A 206 -11.72 -11.96 -10.32
CA LYS A 206 -12.78 -12.97 -10.33
C LYS A 206 -12.62 -13.93 -11.51
N ARG A 207 -12.96 -15.19 -11.32
CA ARG A 207 -13.14 -16.19 -12.39
C ARG A 207 -14.52 -16.80 -12.23
N GLU A 208 -15.20 -16.97 -13.35
CA GLU A 208 -16.55 -17.52 -13.41
C GLU A 208 -16.50 -18.85 -14.17
N ASN A 209 -17.15 -19.87 -13.63
CA ASN A 209 -17.30 -21.19 -14.25
C ASN A 209 -18.72 -21.71 -14.00
N GLY A 210 -19.62 -21.55 -14.96
CA GLY A 210 -21.05 -21.73 -14.73
C GLY A 210 -21.54 -20.78 -13.64
N ASP A 211 -22.28 -21.32 -12.66
CA ASP A 211 -22.81 -20.57 -11.51
C ASP A 211 -21.80 -20.40 -10.36
N GLU A 212 -20.53 -20.75 -10.57
CA GLU A 212 -19.48 -20.67 -9.56
C GLU A 212 -18.58 -19.46 -9.82
N LEU A 213 -18.42 -18.62 -8.79
CA LEU A 213 -17.46 -17.53 -8.77
C LEU A 213 -16.30 -17.85 -7.83
N THR A 214 -15.09 -17.70 -8.36
CA THR A 214 -13.83 -17.81 -7.63
C THR A 214 -13.17 -16.45 -7.53
N LEU A 215 -12.83 -16.01 -6.32
CA LEU A 215 -12.11 -14.77 -6.05
C LEU A 215 -10.64 -15.09 -5.73
N ILE A 216 -9.74 -14.54 -6.54
CA ILE A 216 -8.28 -14.71 -6.41
C ILE A 216 -7.68 -13.39 -5.96
N TYR A 217 -6.80 -13.44 -4.96
CA TYR A 217 -6.11 -12.30 -4.36
C TYR A 217 -4.60 -12.38 -4.60
N GLU A 218 -3.99 -11.29 -5.04
CA GLU A 218 -2.54 -11.12 -5.20
C GLU A 218 -2.05 -10.03 -4.24
N PRO A 219 -1.59 -10.40 -3.03
CA PRO A 219 -1.21 -9.43 -1.99
C PRO A 219 -0.16 -8.41 -2.45
N TYR A 220 0.80 -8.85 -3.27
CA TYR A 220 1.85 -8.01 -3.83
C TYR A 220 1.33 -6.80 -4.60
N LYS A 221 0.20 -6.91 -5.31
CA LYS A 221 -0.42 -5.79 -6.03
C LYS A 221 -1.29 -4.91 -5.14
N CYS A 222 -1.66 -5.38 -3.95
CA CYS A 222 -2.58 -4.65 -3.09
C CYS A 222 -1.90 -3.44 -2.42
N VAL A 223 -2.33 -2.24 -2.78
CA VAL A 223 -1.91 -0.98 -2.14
C VAL A 223 -2.76 -0.62 -0.91
N ARG A 224 -3.59 -1.55 -0.42
CA ARG A 224 -4.41 -1.40 0.78
C ARG A 224 -5.32 -0.15 0.78
N CYS A 225 -5.84 0.24 -0.39
CA CYS A 225 -6.70 1.42 -0.56
C CYS A 225 -8.12 1.30 0.04
N GLN A 226 -8.48 0.14 0.60
CA GLN A 226 -9.77 -0.16 1.25
C GLN A 226 -11.03 -0.09 0.39
N ARG A 227 -10.95 0.26 -0.92
CA ARG A 227 -12.12 0.32 -1.81
C ARG A 227 -12.98 -0.95 -1.81
N CYS A 228 -12.34 -2.13 -1.85
CA CYS A 228 -13.04 -3.42 -1.83
C CYS A 228 -13.79 -3.68 -0.53
N VAL A 229 -13.27 -3.22 0.61
CA VAL A 229 -13.91 -3.32 1.93
C VAL A 229 -15.08 -2.36 2.02
N THR A 230 -14.88 -1.09 1.63
CA THR A 230 -15.91 -0.05 1.70
C THR A 230 -17.13 -0.38 0.83
N ILE A 231 -16.90 -0.83 -0.42
CA ILE A 231 -17.98 -1.11 -1.38
C ILE A 231 -18.72 -2.43 -1.08
N CYS A 232 -18.18 -3.30 -0.23
CA CYS A 232 -18.79 -4.57 0.07
C CYS A 232 -20.11 -4.34 0.83
N ASN A 233 -21.23 -4.46 0.12
CA ASN A 233 -22.56 -4.25 0.68
C ASN A 233 -22.86 -5.16 1.89
N PRO A 234 -22.64 -6.49 1.84
CA PRO A 234 -22.85 -7.34 3.00
C PRO A 234 -21.75 -7.20 4.06
N LYS A 235 -20.73 -6.35 3.87
CA LYS A 235 -19.58 -6.20 4.78
C LYS A 235 -18.81 -7.49 5.06
N ALA A 236 -18.67 -8.32 4.02
CA ALA A 236 -17.96 -9.59 4.08
C ALA A 236 -16.44 -9.49 3.95
N LEU A 237 -15.87 -8.31 3.68
CA LEU A 237 -14.43 -8.14 3.43
C LEU A 237 -13.80 -7.28 4.52
N GLU A 238 -12.64 -7.70 5.02
CA GLU A 238 -11.83 -6.94 5.97
C GLU A 238 -10.34 -7.16 5.74
N PHE A 239 -9.50 -6.23 6.21
CA PHE A 239 -8.06 -6.44 6.29
C PHE A 239 -7.71 -6.95 7.69
N VAL A 240 -7.03 -8.09 7.73
CA VAL A 240 -6.52 -8.67 8.97
C VAL A 240 -5.04 -9.01 8.80
N PRO A 241 -4.25 -9.00 9.88
CA PRO A 241 -2.88 -9.52 9.85
C PRO A 241 -2.89 -11.01 9.49
N LYS A 242 -2.20 -11.39 8.41
CA LYS A 242 -1.96 -12.79 8.04
C LYS A 242 -0.47 -13.06 8.01
N GLN A 243 -0.06 -14.20 8.56
CA GLN A 243 1.32 -14.66 8.53
C GLN A 243 1.65 -15.18 7.11
N LEU A 244 2.18 -14.30 6.27
CA LEU A 244 2.49 -14.61 4.88
C LEU A 244 4.01 -14.79 4.71
N SER A 245 4.40 -15.87 4.01
CA SER A 245 5.76 -16.04 3.51
C SER A 245 5.93 -15.42 2.12
N HIS A 246 7.16 -15.38 1.59
CA HIS A 246 7.45 -14.87 0.25
C HIS A 246 6.50 -15.45 -0.79
N ARG A 247 6.34 -16.78 -0.81
CA ARG A 247 5.46 -17.51 -1.74
C ARG A 247 4.01 -17.04 -1.68
N HIS A 248 3.47 -16.79 -0.47
CA HIS A 248 2.09 -16.35 -0.32
C HIS A 248 1.93 -14.88 -0.71
N TYR A 249 2.93 -14.05 -0.42
CA TYR A 249 2.86 -12.62 -0.68
C TYR A 249 2.96 -12.27 -2.17
N THR A 250 3.85 -12.94 -2.91
CA THR A 250 4.04 -12.75 -4.36
C THR A 250 3.16 -13.65 -5.21
N GLY A 251 2.46 -14.60 -4.59
CA GLY A 251 1.60 -15.57 -5.27
C GLY A 251 0.13 -15.14 -5.40
N LYS A 252 -0.64 -16.05 -6.01
CA LYS A 252 -2.10 -15.99 -6.10
C LYS A 252 -2.70 -16.81 -4.95
N ILE A 253 -3.59 -16.19 -4.19
CA ILE A 253 -4.32 -16.81 -3.08
C ILE A 253 -5.78 -16.97 -3.49
N LEU A 254 -6.31 -18.19 -3.38
CA LEU A 254 -7.76 -18.41 -3.45
C LEU A 254 -8.40 -17.79 -2.20
N LEU A 255 -9.14 -16.70 -2.38
CA LEU A 255 -9.71 -15.94 -1.26
C LEU A 255 -11.15 -16.36 -0.95
N HIS A 256 -11.94 -16.66 -1.97
CA HIS A 256 -13.34 -17.09 -1.82
C HIS A 256 -13.77 -17.94 -3.01
N LYS A 257 -14.70 -18.85 -2.76
CA LYS A 257 -15.34 -19.68 -3.77
C LYS A 257 -16.81 -19.85 -3.38
N GLY A 258 -17.72 -19.54 -4.29
CA GLY A 258 -19.14 -19.70 -4.05
C GLY A 258 -20.01 -19.24 -5.21
N SER A 259 -21.33 -19.40 -5.08
CA SER A 259 -22.27 -19.06 -6.14
C SER A 259 -22.90 -17.68 -5.94
N PRO A 260 -22.94 -16.83 -6.98
CA PRO A 260 -23.68 -15.57 -6.91
C PRO A 260 -25.17 -15.78 -6.67
N LYS A 261 -25.79 -14.89 -5.90
CA LYS A 261 -27.24 -14.87 -5.69
C LYS A 261 -27.93 -14.20 -6.88
N HIS A 262 -29.04 -14.77 -7.34
CA HIS A 262 -29.87 -14.22 -8.41
C HIS A 262 -31.29 -13.95 -7.91
N CYS A 263 -31.90 -12.88 -8.42
CA CYS A 263 -33.23 -12.45 -8.03
C CYS A 263 -34.27 -13.50 -8.46
N THR A 264 -35.10 -13.95 -7.52
CA THR A 264 -36.14 -14.96 -7.78
C THR A 264 -37.21 -14.51 -8.77
N ARG A 265 -37.37 -13.20 -9.00
CA ARG A 265 -38.35 -12.63 -9.95
C ARG A 265 -37.79 -12.38 -11.36
N CYS A 266 -36.59 -11.82 -11.47
CA CYS A 266 -36.04 -11.35 -12.76
C CYS A 266 -34.70 -11.97 -13.15
N GLY A 267 -34.14 -12.85 -12.32
CA GLY A 267 -32.85 -13.51 -12.59
C GLY A 267 -31.60 -12.63 -12.48
N LYS A 268 -31.74 -11.31 -12.25
CA LYS A 268 -30.57 -10.41 -12.10
C LYS A 268 -29.76 -10.70 -10.83
N LEU A 269 -28.46 -10.43 -10.87
CA LEU A 269 -27.57 -10.55 -9.71
C LEU A 269 -28.06 -9.72 -8.52
N VAL A 270 -27.96 -10.31 -7.33
CA VAL A 270 -28.28 -9.69 -6.04
C VAL A 270 -26.99 -9.51 -5.24
N PHE A 271 -26.80 -8.31 -4.71
CA PHE A 271 -25.56 -7.89 -4.05
C PHE A 271 -25.64 -7.92 -2.52
N ASP A 272 -26.78 -8.32 -1.97
CA ASP A 272 -27.06 -8.42 -0.54
C ASP A 272 -27.47 -9.84 -0.13
N ASN A 273 -27.76 -10.01 1.16
CA ASN A 273 -28.24 -11.26 1.74
C ASN A 273 -29.76 -11.28 1.96
N SER A 274 -30.54 -10.63 1.08
CA SER A 274 -32.00 -10.71 1.11
C SER A 274 -32.50 -12.16 0.98
N GLU A 275 -33.57 -12.47 1.72
CA GLU A 275 -34.26 -13.76 1.69
C GLU A 275 -35.78 -13.55 1.52
N PRO A 276 -36.39 -14.04 0.42
CA PRO A 276 -35.75 -14.63 -0.74
C PRO A 276 -34.86 -13.62 -1.50
N PRO A 277 -33.82 -14.06 -2.23
CA PRO A 277 -32.97 -13.13 -2.97
C PRO A 277 -33.77 -12.30 -3.97
N MET A 278 -33.80 -10.98 -3.77
CA MET A 278 -34.54 -10.06 -4.65
C MET A 278 -33.71 -8.83 -4.96
N CYS A 279 -33.74 -8.36 -6.21
CA CYS A 279 -33.12 -7.08 -6.55
C CYS A 279 -33.98 -5.92 -6.06
N VAL A 280 -33.36 -4.77 -5.80
CA VAL A 280 -34.04 -3.57 -5.29
C VAL A 280 -35.26 -3.20 -6.13
N ALA A 281 -35.15 -3.25 -7.46
CA ALA A 281 -36.24 -2.92 -8.38
C ALA A 281 -37.46 -3.85 -8.20
N CYS A 282 -37.22 -5.17 -8.09
CA CYS A 282 -38.29 -6.14 -7.88
C CYS A 282 -38.85 -6.09 -6.45
N ALA A 283 -38.03 -5.73 -5.46
CA ALA A 283 -38.47 -5.57 -4.07
C ALA A 283 -39.32 -4.29 -3.88
N SER A 284 -38.99 -3.20 -4.60
CA SER A 284 -39.70 -1.92 -4.51
C SER A 284 -41.00 -1.87 -5.33
N SER A 285 -41.14 -2.75 -6.32
CA SER A 285 -42.42 -2.93 -7.02
C SER A 285 -43.38 -3.74 -6.13
N SER A 286 -44.17 -3.06 -5.30
CA SER A 286 -45.40 -3.61 -4.71
C SER A 286 -46.29 -4.16 -5.84
N GLY A 287 -47.09 -5.19 -5.54
CA GLY A 287 -47.92 -5.91 -6.52
C GLY A 287 -48.67 -5.01 -7.52
N ASP A 288 -48.80 -5.53 -8.74
CA ASP A 288 -49.56 -5.04 -9.89
C ASP A 288 -49.04 -3.81 -10.68
N SER A 289 -48.27 -4.12 -11.73
CA SER A 289 -48.37 -3.51 -13.07
C SER A 289 -47.71 -4.47 -14.06
N ILE A 290 -48.49 -5.28 -14.78
CA ILE A 290 -49.06 -4.93 -16.09
C ILE A 290 -47.97 -4.36 -17.02
N PHE A 291 -47.05 -5.22 -17.44
CA PHE A 291 -46.66 -5.25 -18.85
C PHE A 291 -46.93 -6.67 -19.36
N ASN A 292 -48.23 -6.91 -19.59
CA ASN A 292 -48.72 -7.89 -20.54
C ASN A 292 -48.24 -7.50 -21.94
N ALA A 293 -47.50 -8.41 -22.59
CA ALA A 293 -47.67 -8.89 -23.96
C ALA A 293 -46.42 -9.69 -24.37
#